data_AF-A0A1H5GGP0-F1
#
_entry.id   AF-A0A1H5GGP0-F1
#
_cell.length_a   1.000
_cell.length_b   1.000
_cell.length_c   1.000
_cell.angle_alpha   90.00
_cell.angle_beta   90.00
_cell.angle_gamma   90.00
#
_symmetry.space_group_name_H-M   'P 1'
#
loop_
_entity.id
_entity.type
_entity.pdbx_description
1 polymer ?
#
loop_
_entity_poly.entity_id
_entity_poly.type
_entity_poly.pdbx_seq_one_letter_code
_entity_poly.pdbx_strand_id
1 'polypeptide(L)'
;MTSMRTREWGGLEREVLRLLREQAKPVSARQLQDLFAEPVPAYTTLMTALTRLERKSVIARVEESPRKVRFSIRRSDGQDAGISMMSALDEAGDRQAALLAFAGNLDDDDVALLRAAFAGQRKKR
;
A
#
# COMPACT_ATOMS: atom_id res chain seq x y z
N MET A 1 7.52 37.73 -7.91
CA MET A 1 7.40 36.59 -8.86
C MET A 1 7.61 35.30 -8.09
N THR A 2 6.55 34.86 -7.41
CA THR A 2 6.60 33.86 -6.33
C THR A 2 6.90 32.46 -6.86
N SER A 3 7.88 31.83 -6.24
CA SER A 3 8.35 30.47 -6.49
C SER A 3 7.21 29.44 -6.34
N MET A 4 6.63 29.03 -7.46
CA MET A 4 5.67 27.92 -7.58
C MET A 4 6.35 26.57 -7.87
N ARG A 5 7.67 26.44 -7.71
CA ARG A 5 8.41 25.37 -8.40
C ARG A 5 8.55 24.02 -7.68
N THR A 6 8.12 23.89 -6.42
CA THR A 6 8.33 22.62 -5.70
C THR A 6 7.40 22.49 -4.49
N ARG A 7 6.11 22.21 -4.69
CA ARG A 7 5.52 21.20 -3.80
C ARG A 7 6.31 19.95 -4.14
N GLU A 8 7.28 19.62 -3.29
CA GLU A 8 8.26 18.59 -3.55
C GLU A 8 7.57 17.35 -4.11
N TRP A 9 8.19 16.67 -5.07
CA TRP A 9 7.61 15.49 -5.70
C TRP A 9 7.13 14.44 -4.66
N GLY A 10 7.77 14.40 -3.49
CA GLY A 10 7.30 13.61 -2.34
C GLY A 10 5.97 14.08 -1.73
N GLY A 11 5.67 15.39 -1.74
CA GLY A 11 4.38 15.94 -1.32
C GLY A 11 3.22 15.55 -2.25
N LEU A 12 3.44 15.57 -3.58
CA LEU A 12 2.43 15.11 -4.54
C LEU A 12 2.16 13.61 -4.39
N GLU A 13 3.21 12.79 -4.29
CA GLU A 13 3.07 11.33 -4.11
C GLU A 13 2.29 11.00 -2.83
N ARG A 14 2.58 11.68 -1.71
CA ARG A 14 1.83 11.50 -0.45
C ARG A 14 0.36 11.82 -0.61
N GLU A 15 0.04 12.92 -1.29
CA GLU A 15 -1.35 13.35 -1.48
C GLU A 15 -2.12 12.40 -2.41
N VAL A 16 -1.48 11.93 -3.49
CA VAL A 16 -2.03 10.87 -4.35
C VAL A 16 -2.37 9.62 -3.54
N LEU A 17 -1.46 9.16 -2.67
CA LEU A 17 -1.69 8.00 -1.83
C LEU A 17 -2.82 8.21 -0.81
N ARG A 18 -2.92 9.42 -0.22
CA ARG A 18 -4.02 9.78 0.68
C ARG A 18 -5.37 9.65 -0.04
N LEU A 19 -5.50 10.32 -1.20
CA LEU A 19 -6.73 10.29 -1.99
C LEU A 19 -7.08 8.87 -2.45
N LEU A 20 -6.11 8.07 -2.89
CA LEU A 20 -6.33 6.68 -3.29
C LEU A 20 -6.76 5.77 -2.13
N ARG A 21 -6.29 6.01 -0.90
CA ARG A 21 -6.74 5.25 0.30
C ARG A 21 -8.21 5.48 0.61
N GLU A 22 -8.71 6.69 0.34
CA GLU A 22 -10.10 7.08 0.57
C GLU A 22 -11.05 6.45 -0.46
N GLN A 23 -10.53 5.89 -1.56
CA GLN A 23 -11.34 5.28 -2.61
C GLN A 23 -11.55 3.77 -2.38
N ALA A 24 -12.81 3.35 -2.34
CA ALA A 24 -13.16 1.93 -2.28
C ALA A 24 -12.98 1.18 -3.61
N LYS A 25 -12.91 1.90 -4.74
CA LYS A 25 -12.79 1.36 -6.09
C LYS A 25 -11.61 2.00 -6.84
N PRO A 26 -11.02 1.32 -7.83
CA PRO A 26 -10.02 1.93 -8.69
C PRO A 26 -10.56 3.19 -9.38
N VAL A 27 -9.75 4.24 -9.45
CA VAL A 27 -10.10 5.54 -10.05
C VAL A 27 -9.15 5.91 -11.18
N SER A 28 -9.65 6.59 -12.21
CA SER A 28 -8.82 7.10 -13.30
C SER A 28 -7.98 8.31 -12.87
N ALA A 29 -6.91 8.63 -13.61
CA ALA A 29 -6.12 9.82 -13.34
C ALA A 29 -6.94 11.12 -13.40
N ARG A 30 -7.94 11.22 -14.30
CA ARG A 30 -8.86 12.36 -14.33
C ARG A 30 -9.71 12.46 -13.07
N GLN A 31 -10.36 11.36 -12.69
CA GLN A 31 -11.16 11.33 -11.45
C GLN A 31 -10.30 11.67 -10.23
N LEU A 32 -9.06 11.19 -10.19
CA LEU A 32 -8.13 11.50 -9.11
C LEU A 32 -7.74 12.99 -9.12
N GLN A 33 -7.56 13.60 -10.29
CA GLN A 33 -7.29 15.04 -10.45
C GLN A 33 -8.44 15.90 -9.92
N ASP A 34 -9.69 15.50 -10.18
CA ASP A 34 -10.90 16.19 -9.72
C ASP A 34 -11.06 16.18 -8.19
N LEU A 35 -10.36 15.28 -7.49
CA LEU A 35 -10.36 15.19 -6.02
C LEU A 35 -9.32 16.09 -5.33
N PHE A 36 -8.41 16.73 -6.10
CA PHE A 36 -7.41 17.62 -5.51
C PHE A 36 -8.03 18.97 -5.12
N ALA A 37 -7.66 19.45 -3.93
CA ALA A 37 -7.85 20.85 -3.59
C ALA A 37 -6.86 21.75 -4.35
N GLU A 38 -7.23 23.01 -4.57
CA GLU A 38 -6.36 23.98 -5.24
C GLU A 38 -5.03 24.19 -4.47
N PRO A 39 -3.87 24.26 -5.14
CA PRO A 39 -3.72 24.20 -6.59
C PRO A 39 -3.81 22.77 -7.14
N VAL A 40 -4.63 22.57 -8.17
CA VAL A 40 -4.75 21.27 -8.85
C VAL A 40 -3.49 20.97 -9.67
N PRO A 41 -2.87 19.79 -9.54
CA PRO A 41 -1.71 19.42 -10.34
C PRO A 41 -2.10 19.23 -11.81
N ALA A 42 -1.18 19.52 -12.73
CA ALA A 42 -1.38 19.23 -14.14
C ALA A 42 -1.49 17.71 -14.38
N TYR A 43 -2.28 17.31 -15.39
CA TYR A 43 -2.55 15.90 -15.69
C TYR A 43 -1.27 15.09 -15.92
N THR A 44 -0.30 15.62 -16.65
CA THR A 44 0.98 14.96 -16.93
C THR A 44 1.83 14.82 -15.68
N THR A 45 1.78 15.79 -14.76
CA THR A 45 2.45 15.73 -13.46
C THR A 45 1.86 14.61 -12.60
N LEU A 46 0.52 14.52 -12.55
CA LEU A 46 -0.18 13.45 -11.86
C LEU A 46 0.13 12.08 -12.46
N MET A 47 0.11 11.95 -13.78
CA MET A 47 0.52 10.73 -14.49
C MET A 47 1.95 10.32 -14.13
N THR A 48 2.88 11.27 -14.08
CA THR A 48 4.27 10.98 -13.71
C THR A 48 4.37 10.47 -12.27
N ALA A 49 3.63 11.06 -11.33
CA ALA A 49 3.59 10.59 -9.94
C ALA A 49 2.98 9.18 -9.83
N LEU A 50 1.88 8.91 -10.54
CA LEU A 50 1.25 7.60 -10.59
C LEU A 50 2.21 6.54 -11.15
N THR A 51 2.89 6.80 -12.26
CA THR A 51 3.90 5.88 -12.82
C THR A 51 5.06 5.63 -11.84
N ARG A 52 5.49 6.65 -11.07
CA ARG A 52 6.52 6.46 -10.04
C ARG A 52 6.02 5.57 -8.89
N LEU A 53 4.80 5.78 -8.41
CA LEU A 53 4.19 4.97 -7.34
C LEU A 53 3.91 3.53 -7.79
N GLU A 54 3.54 3.35 -9.05
CA GLU A 54 3.38 2.02 -9.68
C GLU A 54 4.73 1.29 -9.75
N ARG A 55 5.81 1.97 -10.18
CA ARG A 55 7.18 1.41 -10.17
C ARG A 55 7.68 1.06 -8.77
N LYS A 56 7.17 1.72 -7.73
CA LYS A 56 7.45 1.42 -6.32
C LYS A 56 6.53 0.32 -5.75
N SER A 57 5.64 -0.26 -6.56
CA SER A 57 4.66 -1.27 -6.12
C SER A 57 3.76 -0.82 -4.97
N VAL A 58 3.49 0.49 -4.84
CA VAL A 58 2.59 1.02 -3.79
C VAL A 58 1.14 1.12 -4.29
N ILE A 59 0.96 1.24 -5.59
CA ILE A 59 -0.34 1.27 -6.25
C ILE A 59 -0.39 0.22 -7.36
N ALA A 60 -1.60 -0.21 -7.73
CA ALA A 60 -1.85 -1.11 -8.83
C ALA A 60 -2.60 -0.37 -9.95
N ARG A 61 -2.13 -0.59 -11.18
CA ARG A 61 -2.82 -0.19 -12.41
C ARG A 61 -3.79 -1.30 -12.82
N VAL A 62 -5.05 -0.93 -12.99
CA VAL A 62 -6.14 -1.80 -13.42
C VAL A 62 -6.60 -1.32 -14.80
N GLU A 63 -6.43 -2.16 -15.82
CA GLU A 63 -6.86 -1.85 -17.18
C GLU A 63 -8.21 -2.49 -17.46
N GLU A 64 -9.25 -1.68 -17.61
CA GLU A 64 -10.58 -2.15 -18.05
C GLU A 64 -10.66 -2.20 -19.58
N SER A 65 -9.90 -1.35 -20.28
CA SER A 65 -9.71 -1.37 -21.74
C SER A 65 -8.46 -0.58 -22.11
N PRO A 66 -7.96 -0.65 -23.37
CA PRO A 66 -6.79 0.11 -23.81
C PRO A 66 -6.88 1.63 -23.59
N ARG A 67 -8.09 2.16 -23.39
CA ARG A 67 -8.35 3.60 -23.14
C ARG A 67 -8.85 3.88 -21.71
N LYS A 68 -9.08 2.85 -20.89
CA LYS A 68 -9.66 2.96 -19.56
C LYS A 68 -8.71 2.37 -18.53
N VAL A 69 -7.69 3.15 -18.20
CA VAL A 69 -6.73 2.85 -17.13
C VAL A 69 -7.21 3.45 -15.81
N ARG A 70 -7.19 2.65 -14.75
CA ARG A 70 -7.52 3.07 -13.39
C ARG A 70 -6.43 2.65 -12.41
N PHE A 71 -6.39 3.31 -11.26
CA PHE A 71 -5.39 3.11 -10.22
C PHE A 71 -6.08 2.84 -8.90
N SER A 72 -5.49 1.96 -8.10
CA SER A 72 -5.92 1.69 -6.73
C SER A 72 -4.70 1.56 -5.84
N ILE A 73 -4.83 1.88 -4.55
CA ILE A 73 -3.76 1.56 -3.62
C ILE A 73 -3.64 0.04 -3.52
N ARG A 74 -2.41 -0.48 -3.51
CA ARG A 74 -2.21 -1.88 -3.13
C ARG A 74 -2.53 -1.99 -1.65
N ARG A 75 -3.62 -2.67 -1.31
CA ARG A 75 -3.89 -3.09 0.07
C ARG A 75 -2.94 -4.23 0.42
N SER A 76 -1.66 -3.96 0.66
CA SER A 76 -0.70 -5.07 0.85
C SER A 76 0.53 -4.79 1.69
N ASP A 77 0.66 -3.70 2.44
CA ASP A 77 1.80 -3.60 3.37
C ASP A 77 1.85 -4.80 4.34
N GLY A 78 0.71 -5.16 4.93
CA GLY A 78 0.60 -6.35 5.79
C GLY A 78 0.66 -7.69 5.04
N GLN A 79 0.20 -7.76 3.78
CA GLN A 79 0.26 -9.01 3.01
C GLN A 79 1.66 -9.29 2.48
N ASP A 80 2.34 -8.27 1.96
CA ASP A 80 3.72 -8.36 1.48
C ASP A 80 4.66 -8.67 2.67
N ALA A 81 4.45 -8.01 3.81
CA ALA A 81 5.18 -8.33 5.04
C ALA A 81 4.91 -9.78 5.51
N GLY A 82 3.65 -10.23 5.49
CA GLY A 82 3.30 -11.61 5.82
C GLY A 82 3.96 -12.65 4.90
N ILE A 83 4.05 -12.36 3.60
CA ILE A 83 4.78 -13.20 2.64
C ILE A 83 6.27 -13.23 2.99
N SER A 84 6.89 -12.08 3.26
CA SER A 84 8.31 -12.02 3.66
C SER A 84 8.60 -12.79 4.95
N MET A 85 7.71 -12.70 5.95
CA MET A 85 7.85 -13.46 7.19
C MET A 85 7.75 -14.97 6.94
N MET A 86 6.87 -15.41 6.04
CA MET A 86 6.77 -16.83 5.66
C MET A 86 8.02 -17.32 4.94
N SER A 87 8.55 -16.54 3.99
CA SER A 87 9.79 -16.88 3.29
C SER A 87 10.98 -17.02 4.25
N ALA A 88 11.11 -16.12 5.23
CA ALA A 88 12.15 -16.23 6.25
C ALA A 88 12.02 -17.51 7.11
N LEU A 89 10.80 -17.97 7.39
CA LEU A 89 10.56 -19.22 8.10
C LEU A 89 10.83 -20.47 7.24
N ASP A 90 10.68 -20.37 5.92
CA ASP A 90 10.98 -21.46 4.99
C ASP A 90 12.49 -21.61 4.75
N GLU A 91 13.24 -20.51 4.82
CA GLU A 91 14.71 -20.49 4.70
C GLU A 91 15.42 -20.85 6.02
N ALA A 92 14.71 -20.83 7.15
CA ALA A 92 15.27 -21.16 8.45
C ALA A 92 15.64 -22.65 8.55
N GLY A 93 16.90 -22.94 8.88
CA GLY A 93 17.38 -24.32 9.10
C GLY A 93 16.68 -25.03 10.27
N ASP A 94 16.22 -24.27 11.28
CA ASP A 94 15.33 -24.74 12.34
C ASP A 94 14.12 -23.79 12.45
N ARG A 95 13.01 -24.23 11.86
CA ARG A 95 11.75 -23.47 11.86
C ARG A 95 11.19 -23.27 13.27
N GLN A 96 11.38 -24.24 14.18
CA GLN A 96 10.87 -24.14 15.54
C GLN A 96 11.65 -23.08 16.33
N ALA A 97 12.97 -23.06 16.20
CA ALA A 97 13.81 -22.03 16.82
C ALA A 97 13.47 -20.62 16.29
N ALA A 98 13.27 -20.48 14.97
CA ALA A 98 12.89 -19.20 14.36
C ALA A 98 11.52 -18.69 14.87
N LEU A 99 10.53 -19.58 15.02
CA LEU A 99 9.23 -19.22 15.58
C LEU A 99 9.31 -18.80 17.05
N LEU A 100 10.12 -19.49 17.86
CA LEU A 100 10.33 -19.11 19.27
C LEU A 100 11.03 -17.76 19.40
N ALA A 101 12.06 -17.51 18.57
CA ALA A 101 12.75 -16.23 18.53
C ALA A 101 11.83 -15.09 18.05
N PHE A 102 10.98 -15.35 17.04
CA PHE A 102 9.98 -14.39 16.59
C PHE A 102 8.96 -14.08 17.71
N ALA A 103 8.39 -15.10 18.34
CA ALA A 103 7.44 -14.93 19.43
C ALA A 103 8.03 -14.17 20.63
N GLY A 104 9.33 -14.35 20.91
CA GLY A 104 10.04 -13.62 21.97
C GLY A 104 10.26 -12.13 21.69
N ASN A 105 10.11 -11.68 20.44
CA ASN A 105 10.24 -10.27 20.05
C ASN A 105 8.90 -9.54 19.92
N LEU A 106 7.77 -10.23 20.12
CA LEU A 106 6.45 -9.61 20.07
C LEU A 106 6.11 -8.94 21.40
N ASP A 107 5.42 -7.80 21.33
CA ASP A 107 4.83 -7.17 22.51
C ASP A 107 3.47 -7.80 22.88
N ASP A 108 2.92 -7.38 24.02
CA ASP A 108 1.66 -7.93 24.53
C ASP A 108 0.46 -7.67 23.61
N ASP A 109 0.46 -6.53 22.90
CA ASP A 109 -0.61 -6.15 21.98
C ASP A 109 -0.58 -7.02 20.72
N ASP A 110 0.61 -7.25 20.15
CA ASP A 110 0.84 -8.17 19.03
C ASP A 110 0.44 -9.61 19.39
N VAL A 111 0.81 -10.08 20.59
CA VAL A 111 0.43 -11.41 21.09
C VAL A 111 -1.08 -11.54 21.24
N ALA A 112 -1.75 -10.51 21.79
CA ALA A 112 -3.21 -10.49 21.93
C ALA A 112 -3.90 -10.54 20.55
N LEU A 113 -3.40 -9.78 19.58
CA LEU A 113 -3.90 -9.77 18.21
C LEU A 113 -3.82 -11.15 17.56
N LEU A 114 -2.66 -11.80 17.64
CA LEU A 114 -2.45 -13.14 17.07
C LEU A 114 -3.34 -14.19 17.75
N ARG A 115 -3.48 -14.14 19.08
CA ARG A 115 -4.38 -15.04 19.83
C ARG A 115 -5.84 -14.90 19.37
N ALA A 116 -6.32 -13.68 19.19
CA ALA A 116 -7.67 -13.42 18.71
C ALA A 116 -7.87 -13.96 17.28
N ALA A 117 -6.88 -13.77 16.40
CA ALA A 117 -6.90 -14.29 15.04
C ALA A 117 -6.96 -15.83 15.02
N PHE A 118 -6.15 -16.52 15.83
CA PHE A 118 -6.15 -17.99 15.92
C PHE A 118 -7.46 -18.55 16.45
N ALA A 119 -8.06 -17.91 17.46
CA ALA A 119 -9.36 -18.30 17.99
C ALA A 119 -10.48 -18.16 16.94
N GLY A 120 -10.42 -17.11 16.12
CA GLY A 120 -11.34 -16.90 15.00
C GLY A 120 -11.19 -17.93 13.88
N GLN A 121 -9.96 -18.37 13.57
CA GLN A 121 -9.72 -19.38 12.53
C GLN A 121 -10.08 -20.81 12.96
N ARG A 122 -9.93 -21.14 14.25
CA ARG A 122 -10.31 -22.48 14.77
C ARG A 122 -11.82 -22.74 14.74
N LYS A 123 -12.67 -21.72 14.67
CA LYS A 123 -14.13 -21.85 14.55
C LYS A 123 -14.61 -22.17 13.13
N LYS A 124 -13.74 -22.09 12.12
CA LYS A 124 -14.08 -22.27 10.70
C LYS A 124 -13.69 -23.64 10.12
N ARG A 125 -13.29 -24.58 10.95
CA ARG A 125 -12.96 -25.96 10.58
C ARG A 125 -13.96 -26.94 11.15
#